data_AF-A0A5D2UKB3-F1
#
_entry.id   AF-A0A5D2UKB3-F1
#
_cell.length_a   1.000
_cell.length_b   1.000
_cell.length_c   1.000
_cell.angle_alpha   90.00
_cell.angle_beta   90.00
_cell.angle_gamma   90.00
#
_symmetry.space_group_name_H-M   'P 1'
#
loop_
_entity.id
_entity.type
_entity.pdbx_description
1 polymer ?
#
loop_
_entity_poly.entity_id
_entity_poly.type
_entity_poly.pdbx_seq_one_letter_code
_entity_poly.pdbx_strand_id
1 'polypeptide(L)' 'MTTSKRLAGRKVARFQRNITKRGSVESSAKKENGYPVGPILLGFFVFVVVGSSLFQIIRTATSKSMA' A
#
# COMPACT_ATOMS: atom_id res chain seq x y z
N MET A 1 -41.91 -0.52 -7.76
CA MET A 1 -40.70 -1.26 -7.33
C MET A 1 -41.06 -2.15 -6.14
N THR A 2 -41.35 -3.43 -6.37
CA THR A 2 -41.67 -4.38 -5.27
C THR A 2 -40.43 -5.21 -4.96
N THR A 3 -39.61 -4.76 -4.01
CA THR A 3 -38.45 -5.54 -3.57
C THR A 3 -38.91 -6.77 -2.77
N SER A 4 -38.25 -7.91 -2.95
CA SER A 4 -38.61 -9.12 -2.23
C SER A 4 -38.38 -8.96 -0.72
N LYS A 5 -39.28 -9.51 0.11
CA LYS A 5 -39.18 -9.46 1.59
C LYS A 5 -37.84 -9.97 2.11
N ARG A 6 -37.25 -10.97 1.43
CA ARG A 6 -35.93 -11.54 1.74
C ARG A 6 -34.79 -10.55 1.49
N LEU A 7 -34.85 -9.79 0.41
CA LEU A 7 -33.87 -8.75 0.10
C LEU A 7 -33.99 -7.57 1.08
N ALA A 8 -35.21 -7.17 1.41
CA ALA A 8 -35.45 -6.13 2.41
C ALA A 8 -34.88 -6.52 3.78
N GLY A 9 -35.13 -7.75 4.26
CA GLY A 9 -34.58 -8.24 5.53
C GLY A 9 -33.04 -8.26 5.57
N ARG A 10 -32.40 -8.72 4.49
CA ARG A 10 -30.93 -8.68 4.36
C ARG A 10 -30.39 -7.25 4.38
N LYS A 11 -31.09 -6.30 3.75
CA LYS A 11 -30.69 -4.88 3.72
C LYS A 11 -30.76 -4.27 5.12
N VAL A 12 -31.85 -4.51 5.83
CA VAL A 12 -32.05 -4.03 7.21
C VAL A 12 -30.99 -4.59 8.15
N ALA A 13 -30.70 -5.90 8.09
CA ALA A 13 -29.65 -6.52 8.91
C ALA A 13 -28.25 -5.91 8.66
N ARG A 14 -27.96 -5.50 7.41
CA ARG A 14 -26.70 -4.85 7.03
C ARG A 14 -26.58 -3.42 7.56
N PHE A 15 -27.68 -2.72 7.79
CA PHE A 15 -27.70 -1.40 8.41
C PHE A 15 -27.74 -1.47 9.94
N GLN A 16 -28.48 -2.44 10.50
CA GLN A 16 -28.60 -2.62 11.94
C GLN A 16 -27.27 -2.97 12.61
N ARG A 17 -26.42 -3.77 11.93
CA ARG A 17 -25.04 -4.03 12.38
C ARG A 17 -24.12 -2.80 12.42
N ASN A 18 -24.51 -1.70 11.76
CA ASN A 18 -23.79 -0.43 11.85
C ASN A 18 -24.29 0.43 13.02
N ILE A 19 -25.48 0.16 13.55
CA ILE A 19 -26.06 0.84 14.72
C ILE A 19 -25.49 0.28 16.02
N THR A 20 -25.30 -1.04 16.15
CA THR A 20 -24.64 -1.66 17.31
C THR A 20 -23.12 -1.45 17.33
N LYS A 21 -22.54 -1.05 16.20
CA LYS A 21 -21.13 -0.64 16.05
C LYS A 21 -20.95 0.88 16.01
N ARG A 22 -21.88 1.66 16.59
CA ARG A 22 -21.78 3.12 16.69
C ARG A 22 -20.46 3.47 17.40
N GLY A 23 -19.53 4.10 16.68
CA GLY A 23 -18.20 4.47 17.19
C GLY A 23 -17.03 3.56 16.78
N SER A 24 -17.29 2.37 16.20
CA SER A 24 -16.27 1.49 15.62
C SER A 24 -16.82 0.79 14.37
N VAL A 25 -17.31 1.62 13.44
CA VAL A 25 -17.39 1.18 12.05
C VAL A 25 -15.95 0.96 11.60
N GLU A 26 -15.62 -0.26 11.14
CA GLU A 26 -14.38 -0.49 10.40
C GLU A 26 -14.46 0.41 9.16
N SER A 27 -13.91 1.63 9.30
CA SER A 27 -13.66 2.49 8.16
C SER A 27 -12.82 1.68 7.20
N SER A 28 -13.25 1.64 5.94
CA SER A 28 -12.55 0.98 4.83
C SER A 28 -11.11 1.51 4.64
N ALA A 29 -10.67 2.50 5.43
CA ALA A 29 -9.31 3.00 5.52
C ALA A 29 -8.38 2.07 6.33
N LYS A 30 -8.50 0.74 6.18
CA LYS A 30 -7.58 -0.21 6.80
C LYS A 30 -6.22 -0.12 6.08
N LYS A 31 -5.34 0.72 6.64
CA LYS A 31 -3.90 0.90 6.33
C LYS A 31 -3.56 1.61 5.01
N GLU A 32 -3.87 2.91 4.92
CA GLU A 32 -3.25 3.81 3.92
C GLU A 32 -2.16 4.71 4.52
N ASN A 33 -1.67 4.43 5.73
CA ASN A 33 -0.47 5.11 6.27
C ASN A 33 0.81 4.36 5.86
N GLY A 34 0.81 3.80 4.66
CA GLY A 34 2.04 3.37 3.99
C GLY A 34 2.50 4.54 3.14
N TYR A 35 3.80 4.84 3.15
CA TYR A 35 4.39 5.77 2.20
C TYR A 35 3.75 5.57 0.81
N PRO A 36 3.44 6.64 0.06
CA PRO A 36 2.79 6.55 -1.25
C PRO A 36 3.59 5.67 -2.23
N VAL A 37 4.85 5.40 -1.89
CA VAL A 37 5.70 4.37 -2.45
C VAL A 37 5.67 3.12 -1.59
N GLY A 38 5.23 2.00 -2.16
CA GLY A 38 5.24 0.71 -1.46
C GLY A 38 6.65 0.32 -0.99
N PRO A 39 6.79 -0.51 0.07
CA PRO A 39 8.09 -0.93 0.60
C PRO A 39 9.04 -1.52 -0.45
N ILE A 40 8.49 -2.18 -1.48
CA ILE A 40 9.23 -2.74 -2.61
C ILE A 40 9.86 -1.65 -3.47
N LEU A 41 9.11 -0.59 -3.82
CA LEU A 41 9.60 0.54 -4.60
C LEU A 41 10.65 1.34 -3.81
N LEU A 42 10.43 1.51 -2.51
CA LEU A 42 11.40 2.19 -1.64
C LEU A 42 12.71 1.41 -1.54
N GLY A 43 12.64 0.08 -1.37
CA GLY A 43 13.82 -0.80 -1.39
C GLY A 43 14.55 -0.78 -2.73
N PHE A 44 13.81 -0.82 -3.85
CA PHE A 44 14.38 -0.71 -5.19
C PHE A 44 15.08 0.64 -5.40
N PHE A 45 14.47 1.74 -4.97
CA PHE A 45 15.05 3.08 -5.09
C PHE A 45 16.40 3.17 -4.37
N VAL A 46 16.47 2.72 -3.11
CA VAL A 46 17.74 2.71 -2.35
C VAL A 46 18.78 1.80 -3.00
N PHE A 47 18.38 0.61 -3.47
CA PHE A 47 19.28 -0.33 -4.15
C PHE A 47 19.90 0.28 -5.41
N VAL A 48 19.10 0.93 -6.25
CA VAL A 48 19.59 1.56 -7.49
C VAL A 48 20.54 2.72 -7.18
N VAL A 49 20.20 3.57 -6.20
CA VAL A 49 21.04 4.74 -5.84
C VAL A 49 22.38 4.30 -5.25
N VAL A 50 22.38 3.39 -4.27
CA VAL A 50 23.62 2.91 -3.63
C VAL A 50 24.43 2.02 -4.57
N GLY A 51 23.76 1.10 -5.28
CA GLY A 51 24.40 0.16 -6.20
C GLY A 51 25.06 0.86 -7.38
N SER A 52 24.42 1.88 -7.95
CA SER A 52 25.04 2.66 -9.04
C SER A 52 26.27 3.44 -8.59
N SER A 53 26.25 4.00 -7.37
CA SER A 53 27.38 4.72 -6.79
C SER A 53 28.60 3.81 -6.54
N LEU A 54 28.36 2.61 -5.99
CA LEU A 54 29.39 1.59 -5.80
C LEU A 54 30.00 1.15 -7.13
N PHE A 55 29.15 0.88 -8.13
CA PHE A 55 29.60 0.45 -9.45
C PHE A 55 30.42 1.55 -10.16
N GLN A 56 30.05 2.82 -10.00
CA GLN A 56 30.83 3.96 -10.48
C GLN A 56 32.21 4.03 -9.82
N ILE A 57 32.31 3.83 -8.50
CA ILE A 57 33.59 3.86 -7.78
C ILE A 57 34.50 2.72 -8.26
N ILE A 58 33.98 1.49 -8.37
CA ILE A 58 34.76 0.33 -8.84
C ILE A 58 35.21 0.55 -10.28
N ARG A 59 34.31 0.99 -11.18
CA ARG A 59 34.69 1.32 -12.56
C ARG A 59 35.72 2.45 -12.63
N THR A 60 35.58 3.49 -11.81
CA THR A 60 36.51 4.64 -11.79
C THR A 60 37.88 4.25 -11.25
N ALA A 61 37.94 3.39 -10.23
CA ALA A 61 39.19 2.86 -9.69
C ALA A 61 39.89 1.93 -10.69
N THR A 62 39.13 1.06 -11.36
CA THR A 62 39.66 0.21 -12.44
C THR A 62 40.08 1.03 -13.67
N SER A 63 39.33 2.06 -14.06
CA SER A 63 39.65 2.89 -15.23
C SER A 63 40.83 3.82 -14.98
N LYS A 64 41.02 4.32 -13.74
CA LYS A 64 42.22 5.07 -13.35
C LYS A 64 43.50 4.23 -13.34
N SER A 65 43.41 2.90 -13.30
CA SER A 65 44.57 2.01 -13.49
C SER A 65 44.94 1.81 -14.96
N MET A 66 44.11 2.27 -15.90
CA MET A 66 44.26 2.05 -17.35
C MET A 66 44.54 3.36 -18.12
N ALA A 67 44.94 4.42 -17.42
CA ALA A 67 45.41 5.68 -17.99
C ALA A 67 46.82 5.98 -17.49
#